data_AF-A0A8T4JNF2-F1
#
_entry.id   AF-A0A8T4JNF2-F1
#
_cell.length_a   1.000
_cell.length_b   1.000
_cell.length_c   1.000
_cell.angle_alpha   90.00
_cell.angle_beta   90.00
_cell.angle_gamma   90.00
#
_symmetry.space_group_name_H-M   'P 1'
#
loop_
_entity.id
_entity.type
_entity.pdbx_description
1 polymer ?
#
loop_
_entity_poly.entity_id
_entity_poly.type
_entity_poly.pdbx_seq_one_letter_code
_entity_poly.pdbx_strand_id
1 'polypeptide(L)'
;MVKLTKLFTREHTLFYCSVWAQSDIETYNLKTVLFIREGEADKVSVWYDKNELDSILSRIIDQLNTNEKLVWKIEDTFEKYWKLLKVYLKEGKQIQNIDELKKYYKNLIRWWRAMAIITVAPDADWLDEKIKKRLIKMRDLTQEYTDNADKVFTDFFEKNFSEYKDITYLISPNEIFSIKNRKISKKKLDEIKKRKKGFFLY
;
A
#
# COMPACT_ATOMS: atom_id res chain seq x y z
N MET A 1 4.44 -14.00 23.58
CA MET A 1 4.16 -14.62 22.26
C MET A 1 3.23 -13.67 21.51
N VAL A 2 3.61 -13.23 20.32
CA VAL A 2 2.78 -12.33 19.50
C VAL A 2 1.66 -13.14 18.86
N LYS A 3 0.40 -12.69 18.95
CA LYS A 3 -0.75 -13.34 18.34
C LYS A 3 -1.26 -12.53 17.16
N LEU A 4 -1.07 -13.06 15.96
CA LEU A 4 -1.54 -12.41 14.74
C LEU A 4 -3.01 -12.72 14.48
N THR A 5 -3.73 -11.70 14.03
CA THR A 5 -5.11 -11.80 13.60
C THR A 5 -5.20 -11.42 12.12
N LYS A 6 -5.81 -12.31 11.32
CA LYS A 6 -6.10 -12.04 9.92
C LYS A 6 -7.16 -10.94 9.84
N LEU A 7 -6.88 -9.86 9.13
CA LEU A 7 -7.87 -8.82 8.88
C LEU A 7 -8.72 -9.16 7.65
N PHE A 8 -8.09 -9.45 6.51
CA PHE A 8 -8.79 -9.79 5.27
C PHE A 8 -7.86 -10.53 4.28
N THR A 9 -8.43 -10.91 3.13
CA THR A 9 -7.72 -11.46 1.97
C THR A 9 -8.17 -10.73 0.71
N ARG A 10 -7.21 -10.29 -0.10
CA ARG A 10 -7.45 -9.58 -1.37
C ARG A 10 -6.41 -9.96 -2.41
N GLU A 11 -6.71 -9.71 -3.67
CA GLU A 11 -5.75 -9.89 -4.76
C GLU A 11 -4.81 -8.68 -4.79
N HIS A 12 -3.55 -8.91 -4.47
CA HIS A 12 -2.54 -7.86 -4.45
C HIS A 12 -1.19 -8.38 -4.94
N THR A 13 -0.46 -7.53 -5.67
CA THR A 13 0.93 -7.82 -6.01
C THR A 13 1.83 -7.70 -4.79
N LEU A 14 2.95 -8.45 -4.78
CA LEU A 14 4.00 -8.25 -3.77
C LEU A 14 4.55 -6.80 -3.77
N PHE A 15 4.52 -6.14 -4.93
CA PHE A 15 4.86 -4.73 -5.06
C PHE A 15 3.96 -3.85 -4.19
N TYR A 16 2.64 -4.01 -4.30
CA TYR A 16 1.69 -3.22 -3.51
C TYR A 16 1.70 -3.60 -2.02
N CYS A 17 1.87 -4.89 -1.69
CA CYS A 17 2.06 -5.31 -0.30
C CYS A 17 3.28 -4.63 0.34
N SER A 18 4.35 -4.39 -0.44
CA SER A 18 5.54 -3.67 0.03
C SER A 18 5.27 -2.19 0.30
N VAL A 19 4.43 -1.54 -0.51
CA VAL A 19 3.97 -0.16 -0.24
C VAL A 19 3.28 -0.09 1.11
N TRP A 20 2.36 -1.03 1.34
CA TRP A 20 1.60 -1.09 2.59
C TRP A 20 2.53 -1.33 3.77
N ALA A 21 3.31 -2.42 3.76
CA ALA A 21 4.24 -2.76 4.83
C ALA A 21 5.17 -1.58 5.17
N GLN A 22 5.79 -0.98 4.15
CA GLN A 22 6.72 0.13 4.34
C GLN A 22 6.03 1.38 4.90
N SER A 23 4.83 1.71 4.41
CA SER A 23 4.05 2.83 4.94
C SER A 23 3.73 2.65 6.42
N ASP A 24 3.29 1.45 6.80
CA ASP A 24 2.86 1.14 8.16
C ASP A 24 4.03 1.15 9.16
N ILE A 25 5.13 0.50 8.79
CA ILE A 25 6.36 0.46 9.58
C ILE A 25 6.93 1.88 9.75
N GLU A 26 7.06 2.65 8.66
CA GLU A 26 7.69 3.98 8.71
C GLU A 26 6.81 5.07 9.35
N THR A 27 5.51 4.83 9.53
CA THR A 27 4.57 5.84 10.07
C THR A 27 4.14 5.54 11.48
N TYR A 28 3.78 4.29 11.73
CA TYR A 28 3.21 3.88 13.00
C TYR A 28 4.19 3.10 13.86
N ASN A 29 5.40 2.84 13.34
CA ASN A 29 6.39 1.99 13.99
C ASN A 29 5.80 0.61 14.35
N LEU A 30 4.92 0.11 13.48
CA LEU A 30 4.36 -1.23 13.58
C LEU A 30 5.49 -2.25 13.52
N LYS A 31 5.61 -3.07 14.56
CA LYS A 31 6.62 -4.12 14.64
C LYS A 31 6.18 -5.38 13.93
N THR A 32 4.87 -5.55 13.76
CA THR A 32 4.32 -6.79 13.24
C THR A 32 3.19 -6.54 12.25
N VAL A 33 3.56 -6.49 10.97
CA VAL A 33 2.65 -6.62 9.83
C VAL A 33 3.11 -7.83 9.02
N LEU A 34 2.18 -8.72 8.67
CA LEU A 34 2.49 -9.93 7.92
C LEU A 34 1.53 -10.09 6.74
N PHE A 35 2.10 -10.18 5.54
CA PHE A 35 1.39 -10.52 4.32
C PHE A 35 1.72 -11.95 3.95
N ILE A 36 0.69 -12.79 3.75
CA ILE A 36 0.88 -14.21 3.38
C ILE A 36 0.10 -14.52 2.10
N ARG A 37 0.82 -15.03 1.10
CA ARG A 37 0.23 -15.72 -0.06
C ARG A 37 0.38 -17.22 0.14
N GLU A 38 -0.74 -17.93 0.15
CA GLU A 38 -0.77 -19.40 0.29
C GLU A 38 -1.00 -20.04 -1.08
N GLY A 39 -0.08 -20.90 -1.51
CA GLY A 39 -0.19 -21.60 -2.78
C GLY A 39 -0.18 -20.67 -3.99
N GLU A 40 -0.86 -21.11 -5.05
CA GLU A 40 -0.76 -20.50 -6.39
C GLU A 40 -1.76 -19.37 -6.63
N ALA A 41 -2.73 -19.14 -5.74
CA ALA A 41 -3.70 -18.06 -5.89
C ALA A 41 -3.06 -16.67 -5.74
N ASP A 42 -3.48 -15.68 -6.53
CA ASP A 42 -2.99 -14.30 -6.46
C ASP A 42 -3.56 -13.50 -5.27
N LYS A 43 -4.01 -14.21 -4.24
CA LYS A 43 -4.61 -13.66 -3.03
C LYS A 43 -3.59 -13.62 -1.90
N VAL A 44 -3.48 -12.44 -1.29
CA VAL A 44 -2.64 -12.19 -0.13
C VAL A 44 -3.55 -11.90 1.06
N SER A 45 -3.26 -12.56 2.18
CA SER A 45 -3.88 -12.30 3.47
C SER A 45 -3.02 -11.34 4.28
N VAL A 46 -3.66 -10.39 4.96
CA VAL A 46 -2.98 -9.38 5.78
C VAL A 46 -3.27 -9.66 7.25
N TRP A 47 -2.22 -9.68 8.05
CA TRP A 47 -2.23 -10.06 9.45
C TRP A 47 -1.49 -9.02 10.29
N TYR A 48 -2.08 -8.67 11.43
CA TYR A 48 -1.48 -7.76 12.41
C TYR A 48 -1.55 -8.37 13.81
N ASP A 49 -0.67 -7.92 14.70
CA ASP A 49 -0.96 -8.03 16.13
C ASP A 49 -2.11 -7.08 16.45
N LYS A 50 -3.27 -7.66 16.83
CA LYS A 50 -4.48 -6.88 17.11
C LYS A 50 -4.26 -5.89 18.25
N ASN A 51 -3.52 -6.26 19.29
CA ASN A 51 -3.29 -5.37 20.43
C ASN A 51 -2.40 -4.19 20.04
N GLU A 52 -1.39 -4.44 19.19
CA GLU A 52 -0.53 -3.38 18.65
C GLU A 52 -1.34 -2.41 17.79
N LEU A 53 -2.15 -2.95 16.87
CA LEU A 53 -2.99 -2.16 15.98
C LEU A 53 -4.02 -1.33 16.76
N ASP A 54 -4.76 -1.94 17.70
CA ASP A 54 -5.76 -1.26 18.52
C ASP A 54 -5.12 -0.14 19.37
N SER A 55 -3.93 -0.37 19.91
CA SER A 55 -3.18 0.65 20.67
C SER A 55 -2.75 1.83 19.79
N ILE A 56 -2.26 1.56 18.57
CA ILE A 56 -1.89 2.61 17.61
C ILE A 56 -3.11 3.41 17.19
N LEU A 57 -4.21 2.74 16.84
CA LEU A 57 -5.45 3.42 16.42
C LEU A 57 -6.01 4.28 17.54
N SER A 58 -6.06 3.78 18.78
CA SER A 58 -6.52 4.55 19.94
C SER A 58 -5.68 5.82 20.13
N ARG A 59 -4.35 5.70 20.08
CA ARG A 59 -3.43 6.85 20.17
C ARG A 59 -3.62 7.86 19.04
N ILE A 60 -3.85 7.40 17.82
CA ILE A 60 -4.11 8.29 16.68
C ILE A 60 -5.43 9.05 16.90
N ILE A 61 -6.49 8.37 17.32
CA ILE A 61 -7.79 9.00 17.55
C ILE A 61 -7.70 10.01 18.69
N ASP A 62 -7.03 9.68 19.79
CA ASP A 62 -6.77 10.61 20.89
C ASP A 62 -6.03 11.86 20.39
N GLN A 63 -4.98 11.67 19.59
CA GLN A 63 -4.24 12.79 19.02
C GLN A 63 -5.06 13.62 18.04
N LEU A 64 -5.95 13.01 17.26
CA LEU A 64 -6.86 13.76 16.38
C LEU A 64 -7.76 14.67 17.20
N ASN A 65 -8.34 14.16 18.29
CA ASN A 65 -9.22 14.92 19.17
C ASN A 65 -8.49 16.05 19.93
N THR A 66 -7.23 15.85 20.32
CA THR A 66 -6.51 16.83 21.16
C THR A 66 -5.55 17.74 20.39
N ASN A 67 -5.26 17.45 19.11
CA ASN A 67 -4.29 18.19 18.32
C ASN A 67 -4.84 18.51 16.93
N GLU A 68 -5.52 19.66 16.81
CA GLU A 68 -6.08 20.11 15.53
C GLU A 68 -5.00 20.22 14.43
N LYS A 69 -3.75 20.56 14.77
CA LYS A 69 -2.64 20.62 13.80
C LYS A 69 -2.33 19.26 13.15
N LEU A 70 -2.64 18.14 13.81
CA LEU A 70 -2.45 16.82 13.22
C LEU A 70 -3.40 16.60 12.04
N VAL A 71 -4.67 17.01 12.16
CA VAL A 71 -5.67 16.91 11.09
C VAL A 71 -5.19 17.67 9.86
N TRP A 72 -4.75 18.93 10.05
CA TRP A 72 -4.19 19.74 8.96
C TRP A 72 -2.97 19.09 8.32
N LYS A 73 -2.07 18.50 9.11
CA LYS A 73 -0.90 17.81 8.58
C LYS A 73 -1.27 16.56 7.75
N ILE A 74 -2.30 15.83 8.16
CA ILE A 74 -2.83 14.68 7.41
C ILE A 74 -3.42 15.16 6.09
N GLU A 75 -4.21 16.23 6.14
CA GLU A 75 -4.82 16.89 4.98
C GLU A 75 -3.76 17.36 3.97
N ASP A 76 -2.78 18.13 4.42
CA ASP A 76 -1.67 18.62 3.60
C ASP A 76 -0.86 17.47 2.97
N THR A 77 -0.59 16.41 3.75
CA THR A 77 0.14 15.23 3.26
C THR A 77 -0.68 14.52 2.18
N PHE A 78 -1.96 14.28 2.45
CA PHE A 78 -2.86 13.65 1.50
C PHE A 78 -2.95 14.46 0.21
N GLU A 79 -3.24 15.75 0.26
CA GLU A 79 -3.42 16.59 -0.93
C GLU A 79 -2.14 16.66 -1.77
N LYS A 80 -1.00 16.84 -1.11
CA LYS A 80 0.32 16.89 -1.77
C LYS A 80 0.57 15.64 -2.60
N TYR A 81 0.39 14.46 -2.02
CA TYR A 81 0.68 13.21 -2.74
C TYR A 81 -0.46 12.77 -3.65
N TRP A 82 -1.70 13.08 -3.32
CA TRP A 82 -2.85 12.86 -4.20
C TRP A 82 -2.71 13.63 -5.51
N LYS A 83 -2.26 14.89 -5.47
CA LYS A 83 -1.97 15.67 -6.68
C LYS A 83 -0.95 14.99 -7.61
N LEU A 84 0.00 14.25 -7.05
CA LEU A 84 1.02 13.52 -7.81
C LEU A 84 0.50 12.16 -8.32
N LEU A 85 -0.41 11.51 -7.59
CA LEU A 85 -0.90 10.17 -7.89
C LEU A 85 -2.15 10.18 -8.76
N LYS A 86 -3.02 11.18 -8.65
CA LYS A 86 -4.31 11.26 -9.37
C LYS A 86 -4.13 11.15 -10.89
N VAL A 87 -3.00 11.62 -11.42
CA VAL A 87 -2.71 11.52 -12.86
C VAL A 87 -2.62 10.06 -13.31
N TYR A 88 -2.16 9.15 -12.44
CA TYR A 88 -2.12 7.71 -12.71
C TYR A 88 -3.42 7.03 -12.29
N LEU A 89 -3.90 7.31 -11.07
CA LEU A 89 -5.01 6.59 -10.43
C LEU A 89 -6.39 6.96 -10.98
N LYS A 90 -6.56 8.21 -11.40
CA LYS A 90 -7.85 8.76 -11.87
C LYS A 90 -7.80 9.12 -13.34
N GLU A 91 -6.75 9.80 -13.80
CA GLU A 91 -6.65 10.28 -15.18
C GLU A 91 -6.08 9.20 -16.14
N GLY A 92 -5.63 8.06 -15.62
CA GLY A 92 -5.21 6.90 -16.41
C GLY A 92 -3.86 7.05 -17.12
N LYS A 93 -3.00 7.99 -16.67
CA LYS A 93 -1.64 8.11 -17.20
C LYS A 93 -0.87 6.81 -16.97
N GLN A 94 -0.27 6.28 -18.02
CA GLN A 94 0.59 5.11 -17.93
C GLN A 94 2.02 5.50 -17.51
N ILE A 95 2.62 4.69 -16.64
CA ILE A 95 4.05 4.78 -16.32
C ILE A 95 4.88 4.32 -17.53
N GLN A 96 5.89 5.10 -17.90
CA GLN A 96 6.67 4.87 -19.13
C GLN A 96 7.97 4.10 -18.88
N ASN A 97 8.53 4.20 -17.68
CA ASN A 97 9.83 3.60 -17.36
C ASN A 97 10.00 3.33 -15.86
N ILE A 98 11.09 2.63 -15.51
CA ILE A 98 11.41 2.22 -14.12
C ILE A 98 11.61 3.43 -13.20
N ASP A 99 12.16 4.55 -13.67
CA ASP A 99 12.40 5.72 -12.83
C ASP A 99 11.09 6.43 -12.47
N GLU A 100 10.13 6.49 -13.39
CA GLU A 100 8.77 6.91 -13.11
C GLU A 100 8.07 5.94 -12.15
N LEU A 101 8.24 4.62 -12.32
CA LEU A 101 7.71 3.63 -11.36
C LEU A 101 8.28 3.82 -9.95
N LYS A 102 9.59 4.10 -9.82
CA LYS A 102 10.22 4.39 -8.52
C LYS A 102 9.62 5.64 -7.87
N LYS A 103 9.36 6.69 -8.65
CA LYS A 103 8.72 7.92 -8.16
C LYS A 103 7.27 7.63 -7.72
N TYR A 104 6.53 6.88 -8.53
CA TYR A 104 5.18 6.43 -8.21
C TYR A 104 5.16 5.65 -6.89
N TYR A 105 6.00 4.62 -6.74
CA TYR A 105 6.14 3.82 -5.51
C TYR A 105 6.40 4.68 -4.27
N LYS A 106 7.36 5.61 -4.34
CA LYS A 106 7.68 6.51 -3.23
C LYS A 106 6.52 7.42 -2.85
N ASN A 107 5.82 7.97 -3.85
CA ASN A 107 4.66 8.83 -3.59
C ASN A 107 3.48 8.02 -3.04
N LEU A 108 3.29 6.80 -3.53
CA LEU A 108 2.22 5.92 -3.08
C LEU A 108 2.41 5.52 -1.61
N ILE A 109 3.65 5.19 -1.19
CA ILE A 109 3.95 4.98 0.24
C ILE A 109 3.54 6.20 1.05
N ARG A 110 3.96 7.41 0.65
CA ARG A 110 3.69 8.62 1.43
C ARG A 110 2.22 8.98 1.50
N TRP A 111 1.48 8.75 0.41
CA TRP A 111 0.04 8.91 0.36
C TRP A 111 -0.69 7.89 1.25
N TRP A 112 -0.26 6.62 1.22
CA TRP A 112 -0.88 5.55 2.00
C TRP A 112 -0.90 5.85 3.50
N ARG A 113 0.15 6.50 4.02
CA ARG A 113 0.23 6.93 5.43
C ARG A 113 -0.92 7.82 5.87
N ALA A 114 -1.33 8.76 5.02
CA ALA A 114 -2.48 9.61 5.31
C ALA A 114 -3.77 8.83 5.08
N MET A 115 -3.82 8.04 4.01
CA MET A 115 -5.00 7.27 3.63
C MET A 115 -5.42 6.23 4.65
N ALA A 116 -4.49 5.54 5.31
CA ALA A 116 -4.83 4.58 6.36
C ALA A 116 -5.62 5.25 7.49
N ILE A 117 -5.22 6.46 7.91
CA ILE A 117 -5.95 7.24 8.93
C ILE A 117 -7.29 7.72 8.38
N ILE A 118 -7.30 8.32 7.19
CA ILE A 118 -8.52 8.81 6.51
C ILE A 118 -9.56 7.69 6.34
N THR A 119 -9.10 6.46 6.12
CA THR A 119 -9.96 5.31 5.89
C THR A 119 -10.59 4.80 7.17
N VAL A 120 -9.81 4.68 8.26
CA VAL A 120 -10.23 3.98 9.49
C VAL A 120 -10.75 4.93 10.56
N ALA A 121 -10.09 6.07 10.77
CA ALA A 121 -10.41 6.97 11.88
C ALA A 121 -11.85 7.51 11.89
N PRO A 122 -12.51 7.82 10.75
CA PRO A 122 -13.87 8.34 10.77
C PRO A 122 -14.91 7.38 11.35
N ASP A 123 -14.61 6.09 11.40
CA ASP A 123 -15.52 5.07 11.87
C ASP A 123 -15.45 4.91 13.41
N ALA A 124 -14.57 5.66 14.08
CA ALA A 124 -14.52 5.73 15.54
C ALA A 124 -15.67 6.58 16.10
N ASP A 125 -16.40 6.02 17.07
CA ASP A 125 -17.58 6.65 17.68
C ASP A 125 -17.28 7.93 18.46
N TRP A 126 -16.07 8.04 19.02
CA TRP A 126 -15.65 9.15 19.87
C TRP A 126 -14.77 10.18 19.16
N LEU A 127 -14.65 10.11 17.83
CA LEU A 127 -13.94 11.13 17.07
C LEU A 127 -14.82 12.39 16.96
N ASP A 128 -14.23 13.55 17.20
CA ASP A 128 -14.92 14.84 17.02
C ASP A 128 -15.61 14.94 15.64
N GLU A 129 -16.87 15.35 15.64
CA GLU A 129 -17.72 15.37 14.44
C GLU A 129 -17.19 16.29 13.32
N LYS A 130 -16.52 17.41 13.67
CA LYS A 130 -15.91 18.29 12.67
C LYS A 130 -14.72 17.60 12.01
N ILE A 131 -13.91 16.87 12.77
CA ILE A 131 -12.78 16.09 12.24
C ILE A 131 -13.29 14.92 11.39
N LYS A 132 -14.27 14.18 11.89
CA LYS A 132 -14.91 13.05 11.19
C LYS A 132 -15.41 13.47 9.81
N LYS A 133 -16.16 14.57 9.71
CA LYS A 133 -16.66 15.10 8.42
C LYS A 133 -15.54 15.45 7.44
N ARG A 134 -14.42 16.01 7.92
CA ARG A 134 -13.26 16.32 7.07
C ARG A 134 -12.65 15.05 6.49
N LEU A 135 -12.37 14.07 7.33
CA LEU A 135 -11.76 12.81 6.90
C LEU A 135 -12.70 12.03 5.97
N ILE A 136 -14.02 12.02 6.24
CA ILE A 136 -15.02 11.44 5.33
C ILE A 136 -14.93 12.07 3.93
N LYS A 137 -14.91 13.40 3.86
CA LYS A 137 -14.79 14.11 2.58
C LYS A 137 -13.52 13.69 1.80
N MET A 138 -12.40 13.49 2.49
CA MET A 138 -11.16 13.03 1.87
C MET A 138 -11.25 11.58 1.39
N ARG A 139 -11.87 10.71 2.20
CA ARG A 139 -12.13 9.30 1.86
C ARG A 139 -13.02 9.20 0.62
N ASP A 140 -14.12 9.95 0.57
CA ASP A 140 -15.07 9.95 -0.55
C ASP A 140 -14.41 10.36 -1.88
N LEU A 141 -13.43 11.26 -1.83
CA LEU A 141 -12.68 11.68 -3.02
C LEU A 141 -11.79 10.58 -3.62
N THR A 142 -11.43 9.56 -2.84
CA THR A 142 -10.34 8.64 -3.21
C THR A 142 -10.64 7.17 -3.08
N GLN A 143 -11.64 6.77 -2.30
CA GLN A 143 -11.93 5.36 -2.03
C GLN A 143 -12.15 4.54 -3.32
N GLU A 144 -12.82 5.12 -4.32
CA GLU A 144 -13.05 4.46 -5.62
C GLU A 144 -11.78 4.22 -6.44
N TYR A 145 -10.69 4.93 -6.14
CA TYR A 145 -9.41 4.82 -6.85
C TYR A 145 -8.36 4.02 -6.07
N THR A 146 -8.67 3.56 -4.85
CA THR A 146 -7.70 2.82 -4.02
C THR A 146 -7.27 1.51 -4.69
N ASP A 147 -8.20 0.79 -5.31
CA ASP A 147 -7.92 -0.43 -6.06
C ASP A 147 -7.05 -0.17 -7.31
N ASN A 148 -7.13 1.04 -7.89
CA ASN A 148 -6.27 1.40 -9.03
C ASN A 148 -4.79 1.50 -8.65
N ALA A 149 -4.46 1.62 -7.36
CA ALA A 149 -3.08 1.78 -6.91
C ALA A 149 -2.19 0.58 -7.26
N ASP A 150 -2.72 -0.63 -7.15
CA ASP A 150 -2.01 -1.84 -7.57
C ASP A 150 -2.08 -2.01 -9.09
N LYS A 151 -3.25 -1.70 -9.69
CA LYS A 151 -3.46 -1.79 -11.14
C LYS A 151 -2.45 -0.99 -11.96
N VAL A 152 -2.07 0.20 -11.51
CA VAL A 152 -1.04 1.01 -12.19
C VAL A 152 0.29 0.25 -12.34
N PHE A 153 0.67 -0.56 -11.33
CA PHE A 153 1.86 -1.39 -11.40
C PHE A 153 1.66 -2.60 -12.33
N THR A 154 0.53 -3.29 -12.26
CA THR A 154 0.25 -4.44 -13.14
C THR A 154 0.22 -4.00 -14.61
N ASP A 155 -0.44 -2.88 -14.93
CA ASP A 155 -0.51 -2.33 -16.29
C ASP A 155 0.89 -1.92 -16.80
N PHE A 156 1.71 -1.32 -15.94
CA PHE A 156 3.11 -1.01 -16.27
C PHE A 156 3.89 -2.29 -16.59
N PHE A 157 3.76 -3.31 -15.74
CA PHE A 157 4.52 -4.54 -15.85
C PHE A 157 4.12 -5.33 -17.10
N GLU A 158 2.83 -5.53 -17.33
CA GLU A 158 2.32 -6.22 -18.52
C GLU A 158 2.76 -5.54 -19.82
N LYS A 159 2.72 -4.21 -19.87
CA LYS A 159 3.15 -3.45 -21.05
C LYS A 159 4.65 -3.56 -21.34
N ASN A 160 5.48 -3.47 -20.29
CA ASN A 160 6.94 -3.35 -20.45
C ASN A 160 7.70 -4.67 -20.30
N PHE A 161 7.07 -5.68 -19.73
CA PHE A 161 7.64 -6.96 -19.32
C PHE A 161 6.68 -8.12 -19.66
N SER A 162 6.00 -8.04 -20.80
CA SER A 162 4.98 -9.02 -21.24
C SER A 162 5.47 -10.46 -21.27
N GLU A 163 6.76 -10.69 -21.55
CA GLU A 163 7.41 -12.01 -21.50
C GLU A 163 7.48 -12.61 -20.09
N TYR A 164 7.33 -11.79 -19.04
CA TYR A 164 7.37 -12.19 -17.63
C TYR A 164 6.01 -12.06 -16.93
N LYS A 165 4.90 -11.97 -17.68
CA LYS A 165 3.55 -11.76 -17.09
C LYS A 165 3.18 -12.76 -15.99
N ASP A 166 3.76 -13.96 -16.00
CA ASP A 166 3.49 -15.03 -15.03
C ASP A 166 4.10 -14.78 -13.64
N ILE A 167 4.88 -13.70 -13.49
CA ILE A 167 5.50 -13.30 -12.21
C ILE A 167 5.08 -11.90 -11.74
N THR A 168 4.13 -11.23 -12.41
CA THR A 168 3.69 -9.86 -12.06
C THR A 168 3.34 -9.73 -10.58
N TYR A 169 2.60 -10.69 -10.02
CA TYR A 169 2.17 -10.70 -8.62
C TYR A 169 3.27 -11.09 -7.62
N LEU A 170 4.43 -11.56 -8.11
CA LEU A 170 5.47 -12.19 -7.30
C LEU A 170 6.75 -11.36 -7.19
N ILE A 171 6.88 -10.33 -8.02
CA ILE A 171 8.08 -9.50 -8.07
C ILE A 171 8.01 -8.39 -7.02
N SER A 172 9.08 -8.22 -6.25
CA SER A 172 9.20 -7.15 -5.26
C SER A 172 9.69 -5.84 -5.90
N PRO A 173 9.49 -4.68 -5.24
CA PRO A 173 9.99 -3.39 -5.74
C PRO A 173 11.49 -3.40 -6.03
N ASN A 174 12.31 -3.94 -5.12
CA ASN A 174 13.77 -3.98 -5.31
C ASN A 174 14.17 -4.79 -6.54
N GLU A 175 13.45 -5.87 -6.83
CA GLU A 175 13.72 -6.72 -7.98
C GLU A 175 13.40 -6.00 -9.29
N ILE A 176 12.20 -5.44 -9.43
CA ILE A 176 11.82 -4.67 -10.64
C ILE A 176 12.74 -3.45 -10.83
N PHE A 177 13.14 -2.77 -9.76
CA PHE A 177 14.01 -1.59 -9.81
C PHE A 177 15.45 -1.89 -10.19
N SER A 178 15.88 -3.14 -10.04
CA SER A 178 17.22 -3.61 -10.40
C SER A 178 17.35 -4.07 -11.86
N ILE A 179 16.23 -4.22 -12.58
CA ILE A 179 16.24 -4.73 -13.95
C ILE A 179 16.92 -3.72 -14.88
N LYS A 180 17.90 -4.21 -15.63
CA LYS A 180 18.57 -3.46 -16.70
C LYS A 180 18.11 -3.98 -18.05
N ASN A 181 17.97 -3.08 -19.03
CA ASN A 181 17.61 -3.42 -20.42
C ASN A 181 16.36 -4.31 -20.54
N ARG A 182 15.43 -4.18 -19.58
CA ARG A 182 14.19 -4.97 -19.47
C ARG A 182 14.39 -6.49 -19.38
N LYS A 183 15.57 -6.98 -18.97
CA LYS A 183 15.86 -8.41 -18.88
C LYS A 183 16.06 -8.88 -17.44
N ILE A 184 15.39 -9.96 -17.07
CA ILE A 184 15.59 -10.66 -15.80
C ILE A 184 16.52 -11.86 -16.07
N SER A 185 17.58 -12.00 -15.28
CA SER A 185 18.46 -13.17 -15.41
C SER A 185 17.70 -14.46 -15.07
N LYS A 186 18.04 -15.57 -15.73
CA LYS A 186 17.39 -16.88 -15.48
C LYS A 186 17.38 -17.24 -13.99
N LYS A 187 18.53 -17.10 -13.32
CA LYS A 187 18.66 -17.33 -11.87
C LYS A 187 17.63 -16.51 -11.08
N LYS A 188 17.49 -15.21 -11.40
CA LYS A 188 16.58 -14.32 -10.68
C LYS A 188 15.12 -14.64 -10.98
N LEU A 189 14.81 -14.99 -12.22
CA LEU A 189 13.49 -15.43 -12.63
C LEU A 189 13.08 -16.70 -11.87
N ASP A 190 13.99 -17.67 -11.75
CA ASP A 190 13.76 -18.91 -11.01
C ASP A 190 13.52 -18.64 -9.51
N GLU A 191 14.27 -17.71 -8.90
CA GLU A 191 14.03 -17.26 -7.53
C GLU A 191 12.64 -16.65 -7.34
N ILE A 192 12.22 -15.76 -8.25
CA ILE A 192 10.89 -15.14 -8.18
C ILE A 192 9.79 -16.20 -8.36
N LYS A 193 9.95 -17.13 -9.31
CA LYS A 193 8.98 -18.21 -9.58
C LYS A 193 8.78 -19.16 -8.41
N LYS A 194 9.76 -19.32 -7.50
CA LYS A 194 9.56 -20.11 -6.27
C LYS A 194 8.42 -19.57 -5.40
N ARG A 195 8.15 -18.26 -5.45
CA ARG A 195 7.03 -17.63 -4.72
C ARG A 195 5.65 -18.04 -5.24
N LYS A 196 5.56 -18.74 -6.38
CA LYS A 196 4.31 -19.37 -6.83
C LYS A 196 3.77 -20.37 -5.80
N LYS A 197 4.64 -21.00 -5.02
CA LYS A 197 4.26 -21.92 -3.92
C LYS A 197 3.78 -21.19 -2.67
N GLY A 198 3.84 -19.86 -2.66
CA GLY A 198 3.56 -19.00 -1.53
C GLY A 198 4.75 -18.12 -1.16
N PHE A 199 4.46 -17.05 -0.43
CA PHE A 199 5.46 -16.16 0.15
C PHE A 199 4.91 -15.52 1.42
N PHE A 200 5.82 -15.00 2.24
CA PHE A 200 5.48 -14.05 3.28
C PHE A 200 6.32 -12.78 3.13
N LEU A 201 5.72 -11.64 3.48
CA LEU A 201 6.40 -10.37 3.68
C LEU A 201 6.11 -9.93 5.12
N TYR A 202 7.17 -9.65 5.87
CA TYR A 202 7.15 -9.28 7.29
C TYR A 202 7.99 -8.02 7.48
#